data_AF-A0A3D6DGG7-F1
#
_entry.id   AF-A0A3D6DGG7-F1
#
_cell.length_a   1.000
_cell.length_b   1.000
_cell.length_c   1.000
_cell.angle_alpha   90.00
_cell.angle_beta   90.00
_cell.angle_gamma   90.00
#
_symmetry.space_group_name_H-M   'P 1'
#
loop_
_entity.id
_entity.type
_entity.pdbx_description
1 polymer ?
#
loop_
_entity_poly.entity_id
_entity_poly.type
_entity_poly.pdbx_seq_one_letter_code
_entity_poly.pdbx_strand_id
1 'polypeptide(L)' 'DFTAIINPPDACILAVGGISDVPVVRDGQVVPGKIMKLTLSCDHRAVDGAMGAAFLQEVKSLLEHPVRMLA' A
#
# COMPACT_ATOMS: atom_id res chain seq x y z
N ASP A 1 -8.38 6.54 10.00
CA ASP A 1 -7.18 6.51 9.15
C ASP A 1 -5.93 6.71 9.99
N PHE A 2 -4.93 5.85 9.78
CA PHE A 2 -3.64 5.92 10.46
C PHE A 2 -2.59 6.40 9.46
N THR A 3 -1.85 7.43 9.87
CA THR A 3 -0.78 8.07 9.10
C THR A 3 0.45 8.09 9.98
N ALA A 4 1.49 7.36 9.58
CA ALA A 4 2.74 7.34 10.32
C ALA A 4 3.50 8.66 10.13
N ILE A 5 4.25 9.10 11.14
CA ILE A 5 5.16 10.23 11.04
C ILE A 5 6.50 9.71 10.54
N ILE A 6 7.04 10.36 9.51
CA ILE A 6 8.35 10.01 8.94
C ILE A 6 9.39 10.12 10.05
N ASN A 7 10.30 9.14 10.13
CA ASN A 7 11.42 9.16 11.06
C ASN A 7 12.64 9.80 10.38
N PRO A 8 13.01 11.06 10.64
CA PRO A 8 14.16 11.65 9.98
C PRO A 8 15.46 10.90 10.38
N PRO A 9 16.41 10.69 9.46
CA PRO A 9 16.54 11.31 8.13
C PRO A 9 15.82 10.56 6.98
N ASP A 10 14.94 9.61 7.24
CA ASP A 10 14.24 8.87 6.18
C ASP A 10 13.30 9.80 5.37
N ALA A 11 13.11 9.49 4.09
CA ALA A 11 12.24 10.29 3.20
C ALA A 11 10.76 9.90 3.29
N CYS A 12 10.46 8.67 3.70
CA CYS A 12 9.12 8.11 3.72
C CYS A 12 8.95 7.12 4.88
N ILE A 13 7.70 6.88 5.30
CA ILE A 13 7.34 5.77 6.17
C ILE A 13 6.03 5.14 5.70
N LEU A 14 5.99 3.81 5.66
CA LEU A 14 4.80 3.04 5.26
C LEU A 14 4.07 2.53 6.50
N ALA A 15 2.85 3.00 6.70
CA ALA A 15 1.93 2.49 7.70
C ALA A 15 1.12 1.32 7.14
N VAL A 16 1.15 0.18 7.84
CA VAL A 16 0.41 -1.04 7.50
C VAL A 16 -0.77 -1.19 8.45
N GLY A 17 -1.98 -1.18 7.90
CA GLY A 17 -3.21 -1.41 8.64
C GLY A 17 -3.49 -2.89 8.90
N GLY A 18 -4.44 -3.16 9.79
CA GLY A 18 -4.97 -4.51 9.99
C GLY A 18 -5.69 -5.03 8.75
N ILE A 19 -5.85 -6.36 8.69
CA ILE A 19 -6.63 -7.05 7.66
C ILE A 19 -8.08 -7.16 8.14
N SER A 20 -9.04 -6.81 7.29
CA SER A 20 -10.46 -7.02 7.55
C SER A 20 -11.15 -7.73 6.39
N ASP A 21 -12.24 -8.45 6.69
CA ASP A 21 -13.12 -9.02 5.69
C ASP A 21 -14.09 -7.93 5.18
N VAL A 22 -14.08 -7.69 3.88
CA VAL A 22 -14.92 -6.68 3.21
C VAL A 22 -15.52 -7.26 1.92
N PRO A 23 -16.71 -6.81 1.50
CA PRO A 23 -17.27 -7.21 0.21
C PRO A 23 -16.42 -6.61 -0.93
N VAL A 24 -15.92 -7.47 -1.82
CA VAL A 24 -15.14 -7.08 -3.00
C VAL A 24 -15.78 -7.62 -4.27
N VAL A 25 -15.59 -6.93 -5.39
CA VAL A 25 -16.03 -7.43 -6.70
C VAL A 25 -14.89 -8.24 -7.32
N ARG A 26 -15.16 -9.51 -7.63
CA ARG A 26 -14.27 -10.38 -8.43
C ARG A 26 -15.10 -11.02 -9.54
N ASP A 27 -14.63 -10.90 -10.78
CA ASP A 27 -15.30 -11.46 -11.97
C ASP A 27 -16.80 -11.10 -12.07
N GLY A 28 -17.14 -9.86 -11.69
CA GLY A 28 -18.52 -9.35 -11.72
C GLY A 28 -19.41 -9.80 -10.55
N GLN A 29 -18.88 -10.55 -9.59
CA GLN A 29 -19.62 -11.02 -8.41
C GLN A 29 -19.09 -10.38 -7.12
N VAL A 30 -19.99 -10.09 -6.18
CA VAL A 30 -19.61 -9.62 -4.84
C VAL A 30 -19.27 -10.83 -3.98
N VAL A 31 -18.01 -10.92 -3.56
CA VAL A 31 -17.48 -12.01 -2.71
C VAL A 31 -16.79 -11.43 -1.47
N PRO A 32 -16.72 -12.18 -0.35
CA PRO A 32 -15.90 -11.77 0.78
C PRO A 32 -14.42 -11.72 0.37
N GLY A 33 -13.74 -10.62 0.66
CA GLY A 33 -12.31 -10.43 0.41
C GLY A 33 -11.59 -9.92 1.65
N LYS A 34 -10.35 -10.37 1.84
CA LYS A 34 -9.45 -9.83 2.86
C LYS A 34 -8.72 -8.62 2.29
N ILE A 35 -8.92 -7.45 2.90
CA ILE A 35 -8.28 -6.20 2.47
C ILE A 35 -7.44 -5.65 3.60
N MET A 36 -6.27 -5.11 3.22
CA MET A 36 -5.34 -4.41 4.09
C MET A 36 -5.17 -2.99 3.56
N LYS A 37 -5.22 -1.99 4.44
CA LYS A 37 -4.95 -0.60 4.07
C LYS A 37 -3.47 -0.29 4.25
N LEU A 38 -2.87 0.32 3.23
CA LEU A 38 -1.51 0.86 3.27
C LEU A 38 -1.56 2.38 3.14
N THR A 39 -0.83 3.09 4.00
CA THR A 39 -0.71 4.56 3.95
C THR A 39 0.77 4.93 3.89
N LEU A 40 1.19 5.66 2.85
CA LEU A 40 2.57 6.14 2.73
C LEU A 40 2.64 7.62 3.10
N SER A 41 3.43 7.95 4.12
CA SER A 41 3.80 9.33 4.42
C SER A 41 5.11 9.66 3.73
N CYS A 42 5.16 10.78 3.02
CA CYS A 42 6.33 11.20 2.23
C CYS A 42 6.73 12.65 2.53
N ASP A 43 8.03 12.93 2.53
CA ASP A 43 8.53 14.29 2.42
C ASP A 43 8.46 14.73 0.94
N HIS A 44 7.54 15.65 0.64
CA HIS A 44 7.32 16.13 -0.72
C HIS A 44 8.49 16.88 -1.35
N ARG A 45 9.50 17.28 -0.54
CA ARG A 45 10.74 17.84 -1.06
C ARG A 45 11.61 16.78 -1.74
N ALA A 46 11.47 15.52 -1.31
CA ALA A 46 12.24 14.39 -1.82
C ALA A 46 11.41 13.48 -2.76
N VAL A 47 10.11 13.34 -2.51
CA VAL A 47 9.23 12.40 -3.24
C VAL A 47 7.96 13.11 -3.69
N ASP A 48 7.73 13.17 -5.00
CA ASP A 48 6.47 13.68 -5.54
C ASP A 48 5.32 12.67 -5.43
N GLY A 49 4.10 13.14 -5.64
CA GLY A 49 2.90 12.31 -5.52
C GLY A 49 2.82 11.17 -6.55
N ALA A 50 3.37 11.36 -7.75
CA ALA A 50 3.34 10.33 -8.79
C ALA A 50 4.28 9.16 -8.45
N MET A 51 5.48 9.48 -7.96
CA MET A 51 6.45 8.51 -7.45
C MET A 51 5.88 7.74 -6.25
N GLY A 52 5.28 8.44 -5.28
CA GLY A 52 4.66 7.81 -4.12
C GLY A 52 3.50 6.87 -4.49
N ALA A 53 2.66 7.28 -5.46
CA ALA A 53 1.59 6.44 -5.98
C ALA A 53 2.14 5.20 -6.71
N ALA A 54 3.15 5.37 -7.57
CA ALA A 54 3.79 4.25 -8.27
C ALA A 54 4.40 3.25 -7.28
N PHE A 55 5.08 3.72 -6.24
CA PHE A 55 5.62 2.87 -5.18
C PHE A 55 4.53 2.04 -4.49
N LEU A 56 3.42 2.66 -4.09
CA LEU A 56 2.31 1.94 -3.45
C LEU A 56 1.67 0.90 -4.37
N GLN A 57 1.55 1.18 -5.68
CA GLN A 57 1.02 0.21 -6.65
C GLN A 57 1.97 -0.99 -6.81
N GLU A 58 3.28 -0.75 -6.84
CA GLU A 58 4.26 -1.82 -6.92
C GLU A 58 4.24 -2.69 -5.67
N VAL A 59 4.27 -2.07 -4.47
CA VAL A 59 4.14 -2.79 -3.19
C VAL A 59 2.85 -3.61 -3.15
N LYS A 60 1.72 -3.04 -3.57
CA LYS A 60 0.46 -3.78 -3.68
C LYS A 60 0.62 -4.99 -4.60
N SER A 61 1.18 -4.82 -5.80
CA SER A 61 1.33 -5.90 -6.77
C SER A 61 2.21 -7.03 -6.24
N LEU A 62 3.32 -6.69 -5.58
CA LEU A 62 4.21 -7.67 -4.97
C LEU A 62 3.55 -8.43 -3.81
N LEU A 63 2.77 -7.75 -2.97
CA LEU A 63 2.05 -8.39 -1.87
C LEU A 63 0.90 -9.28 -2.35
N GLU A 64 0.20 -8.88 -3.42
CA GLU A 64 -0.87 -9.69 -4.05
C GLU A 64 -0.29 -10.86 -4.87
N HIS A 65 0.95 -10.75 -5.35
CA HIS A 65 1.65 -11.76 -6.13
C HIS A 65 3.10 -11.98 -5.66
N PRO A 66 3.35 -12.59 -4.48
CA PRO A 66 4.67 -12.67 -3.85
C PRO A 66 5.77 -13.34 -4.70
N VAL A 67 5.40 -14.25 -5.61
CA VAL A 67 6.34 -14.92 -6.50
C VAL A 67 7.10 -13.91 -7.39
N ARG A 68 6.51 -12.75 -7.68
CA ARG A 68 7.17 -11.68 -8.43
C ARG A 68 8.39 -11.10 -7.73
N MET A 69 8.52 -11.24 -6.41
CA MET A 69 9.69 -10.77 -5.66
C MET A 69 10.95 -11.64 -5.88
N LEU A 70 10.79 -12.85 -6.43
CA LEU A 70 11.86 -13.83 -6.59
C LEU A 70 12.45 -13.87 -8.02
N ALA A 71 11.89 -13.10 -8.95
CA ALA A 71 12.24 -13.10 -10.36
C ALA A 71 13.20 -11.97 -10.72
#